data_AF-A0A0J7KZD7-F1
#
_entry.id   AF-A0A0J7KZD7-F1
#
_cell.length_a   1.000
_cell.length_b   1.000
_cell.length_c   1.000
_cell.angle_alpha   90.00
_cell.angle_beta   90.00
_cell.angle_gamma   90.00
#
_symmetry.space_group_name_H-M   'P 1'
#
loop_
_entity.id
_entity.type
_entity.pdbx_description
1 polymer ?
#
loop_
_entity_poly.entity_id
_entity_poly.type
_entity_poly.pdbx_seq_one_letter_code
_entity_poly.pdbx_strand_id
1 'polypeptide(L)'
;MWEACWVNYLTDHFHLFLCLAIMCVYADDVIAQDLRTDEMLLHFSSLAMYMDGNVILRKARGLLYHFRQLVRLPCTLAGLCRQCGPGMWDSTHDPVIECIDHEDTQCPYLNNYE
;
A
#
# COMPACT_ATOMS: atom_id res chain seq x y z
N MET A 1 -13.49 6.96 -0.06
CA MET A 1 -12.20 6.74 -0.74
C MET A 1 -11.34 7.99 -0.68
N TRP A 2 -11.78 9.11 -1.25
CA TRP A 2 -11.12 10.42 -1.13
C TRP A 2 -10.65 10.75 0.29
N GLU A 3 -11.55 10.71 1.27
CA GLU A 3 -11.19 10.97 2.68
C GLU A 3 -10.05 10.08 3.18
N ALA A 4 -10.07 8.78 2.86
CA ALA A 4 -9.03 7.85 3.27
C ALA A 4 -7.66 8.16 2.64
N CYS A 5 -7.62 8.82 1.48
CA CYS A 5 -6.37 9.28 0.87
C CYS A 5 -5.81 10.52 1.55
N TRP A 6 -6.66 11.34 2.17
CA TRP A 6 -6.26 12.64 2.70
C TRP A 6 -6.06 12.64 4.23
N VAL A 7 -6.70 11.74 4.97
CA VAL A 7 -6.76 11.81 6.44
C VAL A 7 -5.81 10.86 7.21
N ASN A 8 -4.65 10.49 6.65
CA ASN A 8 -3.73 9.51 7.26
C ASN A 8 -4.47 8.27 7.82
N TYR A 9 -5.45 7.78 7.07
CA TYR A 9 -6.39 6.76 7.54
C TYR A 9 -5.66 5.44 7.83
N LEU A 10 -5.57 5.03 9.09
CA LEU A 10 -4.85 3.84 9.59
C LEU A 10 -3.31 3.87 9.45
N THR A 11 -2.76 4.55 8.45
CA THR A 11 -1.34 4.86 8.22
C THR A 11 -1.23 6.05 7.26
N ASP A 12 -0.13 6.79 7.30
CA ASP A 12 0.12 7.90 6.36
C ASP A 12 0.24 7.42 4.92
N HIS A 13 0.46 6.12 4.71
CA HIS A 13 0.69 5.53 3.39
C HIS A 13 -0.51 4.70 2.91
N PHE A 14 -1.69 4.89 3.53
CA PHE A 14 -2.87 4.08 3.23
C PHE A 14 -3.36 4.21 1.79
N HIS A 15 -3.13 5.37 1.18
CA HIS A 15 -3.44 5.62 -0.24
C HIS A 15 -2.75 4.60 -1.17
N LEU A 16 -1.57 4.08 -0.83
CA LEU A 16 -0.88 3.03 -1.61
C LEU A 16 -1.65 1.71 -1.56
N PHE A 17 -2.16 1.33 -0.39
CA PHE A 17 -3.03 0.15 -0.24
C PHE A 17 -4.36 0.32 -0.97
N LEU A 18 -4.86 1.55 -1.07
CA LEU A 18 -6.04 1.87 -1.88
C LEU A 18 -5.77 1.68 -3.37
N CYS A 19 -4.63 2.19 -3.88
CA CYS A 19 -4.22 1.97 -5.28
C CYS A 19 -4.07 0.46 -5.58
N LEU A 20 -3.41 -0.29 -4.69
CA LEU A 20 -3.27 -1.73 -4.83
C LEU A 20 -4.62 -2.45 -4.83
N ALA A 21 -5.56 -2.03 -3.97
CA ALA A 21 -6.91 -2.57 -3.95
C ALA A 21 -7.66 -2.34 -5.27
N ILE A 22 -7.57 -1.14 -5.85
CA ILE A 22 -8.17 -0.83 -7.16
C ILE A 22 -7.57 -1.74 -8.24
N MET A 23 -6.24 -1.84 -8.30
CA MET A 23 -5.57 -2.72 -9.26
C MET A 23 -6.05 -4.17 -9.12
N CYS A 24 -6.07 -4.73 -7.91
CA CYS A 24 -6.51 -6.10 -7.73
C CYS A 24 -8.01 -6.36 -8.02
N VAL A 25 -8.85 -5.33 -8.14
CA VAL A 25 -10.28 -5.51 -8.48
C VAL A 25 -10.51 -5.38 -9.98
N TYR A 26 -9.75 -4.52 -10.66
CA TYR A 26 -10.03 -4.13 -12.05
C TYR A 26 -8.89 -4.41 -13.04
N ALA A 27 -7.76 -4.98 -12.61
CA ALA A 27 -6.64 -5.28 -13.50
C ALA A 27 -6.79 -6.59 -14.29
N ASP A 28 -7.77 -7.44 -13.98
CA ASP A 28 -7.92 -8.73 -14.68
C ASP A 28 -8.12 -8.52 -16.19
N ASP A 29 -8.97 -7.57 -16.59
CA ASP A 29 -9.18 -7.23 -18.00
C ASP A 29 -7.92 -6.63 -18.64
N VAL A 30 -7.17 -5.84 -17.88
CA VAL A 30 -5.92 -5.22 -18.33
C VAL A 30 -4.88 -6.27 -18.70
N ILE A 31 -4.74 -7.29 -17.85
CA ILE A 31 -3.79 -8.39 -18.04
C ILE A 31 -4.29 -9.33 -19.14
N ALA A 32 -5.58 -9.68 -19.13
CA ALA A 32 -6.16 -10.61 -20.10
C ALA A 32 -6.13 -10.09 -21.54
N GLN A 33 -6.27 -8.77 -21.72
CA GLN A 33 -6.28 -8.13 -23.04
C GLN A 33 -4.91 -7.60 -23.47
N ASP A 34 -3.87 -7.75 -22.64
CA ASP A 34 -2.52 -7.23 -22.88
C ASP A 34 -2.54 -5.74 -23.27
N LEU A 35 -3.30 -4.94 -22.50
CA LEU A 35 -3.53 -3.54 -22.82
C LEU A 35 -2.22 -2.75 -22.82
N ARG A 36 -2.08 -1.89 -23.83
CA ARG A 36 -0.96 -0.94 -23.89
C ARG A 36 -1.09 0.13 -22.81
N THR A 37 0.01 0.81 -22.48
CA THR A 37 0.05 1.83 -21.41
C THR A 37 -1.06 2.90 -21.54
N ASP A 38 -1.36 3.34 -22.77
CA ASP A 38 -2.41 4.33 -23.04
C ASP A 38 -3.83 3.76 -22.81
N GLU A 39 -4.04 2.50 -23.16
CA GLU A 39 -5.30 1.78 -22.93
C GLU A 39 -5.50 1.45 -21.45
N MET A 40 -4.44 1.08 -20.73
CA MET A 40 -4.46 0.91 -19.27
C MET A 40 -4.88 2.20 -18.57
N LEU A 41 -4.28 3.33 -18.95
CA LEU A 41 -4.61 4.63 -18.40
C LEU A 41 -6.08 4.99 -18.66
N LEU A 42 -6.56 4.77 -19.90
CA LEU A 42 -7.95 4.99 -20.27
C LEU A 42 -8.89 4.08 -19.46
N HIS A 43 -8.57 2.78 -19.34
CA HIS A 43 -9.33 1.80 -18.57
C HIS A 43 -9.54 2.28 -17.13
N PHE A 44 -8.46 2.53 -16.39
CA PHE A 44 -8.57 2.97 -15.00
C PHE A 44 -9.20 4.34 -14.84
N SER A 45 -9.00 5.26 -15.79
CA SER A 45 -9.65 6.58 -15.76
C SER A 45 -11.16 6.48 -15.97
N SER A 46 -11.60 5.56 -16.83
CA SER A 46 -13.02 5.34 -17.11
C SER A 46 -13.82 4.79 -15.92
N LEU A 47 -13.13 4.18 -14.94
CA LEU A 47 -13.73 3.67 -13.71
C LEU A 47 -14.09 4.78 -12.71
N ALA A 48 -13.62 6.01 -12.92
CA ALA A 48 -13.96 7.13 -12.05
C ALA A 48 -15.49 7.26 -11.91
N MET A 49 -15.97 7.44 -10.68
CA MET A 49 -17.41 7.46 -10.30
C MET A 49 -18.16 6.12 -10.43
N TYR A 50 -17.59 5.09 -11.06
CA TYR A 50 -18.21 3.75 -11.19
C TYR A 50 -17.65 2.72 -10.20
N MET A 51 -16.52 3.04 -9.57
CA MET A 51 -15.90 2.20 -8.54
C MET A 51 -16.81 1.99 -7.31
N ASP A 52 -17.01 0.74 -6.90
CA ASP A 52 -17.62 0.44 -5.60
C ASP A 52 -16.61 0.74 -4.47
N GLY A 53 -16.81 1.87 -3.80
CA GLY A 53 -15.94 2.31 -2.72
C GLY A 53 -15.94 1.40 -1.48
N ASN A 54 -17.01 0.64 -1.22
CA ASN A 54 -17.05 -0.29 -0.09
C ASN A 54 -16.18 -1.53 -0.37
N VAL A 55 -16.27 -2.07 -1.59
CA VAL A 55 -15.43 -3.20 -2.02
C VAL A 55 -13.96 -2.81 -1.95
N ILE A 56 -13.61 -1.66 -2.51
CA ILE A 56 -12.22 -1.19 -2.56
C ILE A 56 -11.68 -0.91 -1.15
N LEU A 57 -12.43 -0.22 -0.29
CA LEU A 57 -11.98 0.07 1.08
C LEU A 57 -11.83 -1.20 1.93
N ARG A 58 -12.74 -2.17 1.80
CA ARG A 58 -12.61 -3.47 2.49
C ARG A 58 -11.36 -4.21 2.05
N LYS A 59 -11.10 -4.24 0.73
CA LYS A 59 -9.91 -4.89 0.18
C LYS A 59 -8.62 -4.18 0.62
N ALA A 60 -8.57 -2.86 0.60
CA ALA A 60 -7.42 -2.07 1.06
C ALA A 60 -7.10 -2.32 2.54
N ARG A 61 -8.14 -2.35 3.40
CA ARG A 61 -7.99 -2.70 4.83
C ARG A 61 -7.47 -4.12 5.02
N GLY A 62 -7.96 -5.08 4.22
CA GLY A 62 -7.47 -6.45 4.23
C GLY A 62 -6.00 -6.56 3.82
N LEU A 63 -5.58 -5.82 2.79
CA LEU A 63 -4.18 -5.76 2.35
C LEU A 63 -3.27 -5.19 3.45
N LEU A 64 -3.65 -4.08 4.09
CA LEU A 64 -2.90 -3.52 5.22
C LEU A 64 -2.85 -4.50 6.41
N TYR A 65 -3.97 -5.14 6.72
CA TYR A 65 -4.03 -6.14 7.79
C TYR A 65 -3.06 -7.29 7.52
N HIS A 66 -3.06 -7.86 6.32
CA HIS A 66 -2.14 -8.91 5.92
C HIS A 66 -0.68 -8.45 5.96
N PHE A 67 -0.40 -7.24 5.45
CA PHE A 67 0.94 -6.67 5.46
C PHE A 67 1.49 -6.52 6.89
N ARG A 68 0.64 -6.17 7.87
CA ARG A 68 1.01 -6.10 9.30
C ARG A 68 1.26 -7.44 9.95
N GLN A 69 0.85 -8.54 9.33
CA GLN A 69 1.11 -9.89 9.84
C GLN A 69 2.41 -10.49 9.28
N LEU A 70 3.08 -9.81 8.36
CA LEU A 70 4.34 -10.28 7.80
C LEU A 70 5.40 -10.36 8.90
N VAL A 71 6.00 -11.52 9.09
CA VAL A 71 7.05 -11.74 10.10
C VAL A 71 8.37 -11.09 9.70
N ARG A 72 8.60 -10.92 8.40
CA ARG A 72 9.81 -10.37 7.81
C ARG A 72 9.42 -9.31 6.79
N LEU A 73 10.10 -8.16 6.81
CA LEU A 73 9.78 -7.06 5.92
C LEU A 73 11.05 -6.42 5.36
N PRO A 74 11.10 -6.10 4.06
CA PRO A 74 12.17 -5.28 3.50
C PRO A 74 12.29 -3.92 4.18
N CYS A 75 13.52 -3.48 4.44
CA CYS A 75 13.85 -2.15 4.99
C CYS A 75 13.19 -0.99 4.25
N THR A 76 13.03 -1.10 2.92
CA THR A 76 12.41 -0.08 2.06
C THR A 76 10.90 0.05 2.27
N LEU A 77 10.26 -0.96 2.85
CA LEU A 77 8.82 -1.00 3.10
C LEU A 77 8.45 -0.78 4.56
N ALA A 78 9.43 -0.69 5.46
CA ALA A 78 9.22 -0.56 6.91
C ALA A 78 8.34 0.63 7.30
N GLY A 79 8.40 1.73 6.55
CA GLY A 79 7.60 2.93 6.79
C GLY A 79 6.09 2.76 6.51
N LEU A 80 5.67 1.77 5.71
CA LEU A 80 4.28 1.65 5.23
C LEU A 80 3.23 1.40 6.33
N CYS A 81 3.66 1.00 7.53
CA CYS A 81 2.76 0.77 8.67
C CYS A 81 2.72 1.93 9.67
N ARG A 82 3.62 2.91 9.55
CA ARG A 82 3.76 3.98 10.54
C ARG A 82 2.61 5.00 10.41
N GLN A 83 2.26 5.62 11.53
CA GLN A 83 1.41 6.81 11.58
C GLN A 83 2.28 8.01 11.98
N CYS A 84 2.01 9.18 11.41
CA CYS A 84 2.59 10.46 11.78
C CYS A 84 1.93 10.93 13.10
N GLY A 85 2.25 10.28 14.21
CA GLY A 85 1.83 10.72 15.54
C GLY A 85 1.94 9.64 16.61
N PRO A 86 1.87 10.01 17.91
CA PRO A 86 1.74 9.07 19.01
C PRO A 86 0.32 8.47 18.99
N GLY A 87 0.09 7.55 18.06
CA GLY A 87 -1.17 6.88 17.84
C GLY A 87 -1.01 5.39 18.13
N MET A 88 -1.46 5.00 19.34
CA MET A 88 -1.98 3.73 19.90
C MET A 88 -2.00 2.41 19.08
N TRP A 89 -1.26 2.28 18.00
CA TRP A 89 -1.31 1.18 17.03
C TRP A 89 0.07 0.54 16.84
N ASP A 90 0.80 0.47 17.95
CA ASP A 90 1.89 -0.46 18.19
C ASP A 90 1.26 -1.86 18.15
N SER A 91 1.04 -2.36 16.94
CA SER A 91 0.73 -3.78 16.75
C SER A 91 1.86 -4.51 17.44
N THR A 92 1.55 -5.34 18.44
CA THR A 92 2.53 -6.09 19.24
C THR A 92 3.47 -6.95 18.37
N HIS A 93 3.09 -7.15 17.11
CA HIS A 93 3.87 -7.78 16.08
C HIS A 93 4.96 -6.83 15.56
N ASP A 94 6.19 -7.09 15.99
CA ASP A 94 7.42 -6.42 15.55
C ASP A 94 8.08 -7.28 14.45
N PRO A 95 7.95 -6.92 13.16
CA PRO A 95 8.53 -7.71 12.09
C PRO A 95 10.05 -7.58 12.06
N VAL A 96 10.74 -8.65 11.71
CA VAL A 96 12.19 -8.60 11.45
C VAL A 96 12.41 -7.78 10.18
N ILE A 97 13.11 -6.65 10.30
CA ILE A 97 13.46 -5.82 9.16
C ILE A 97 14.71 -6.34 8.48
N GLU A 98 14.61 -6.56 7.18
CA GLU A 98 15.69 -7.05 6.34
C GLU A 98 16.20 -5.99 5.38
N CYS A 99 17.47 -5.65 5.55
CA CYS A 99 18.22 -4.85 4.60
C CYS A 99 18.40 -5.67 3.30
N ILE A 100 17.82 -5.23 2.20
CA ILE A 100 17.95 -5.87 0.89
C ILE A 100 18.47 -4.87 -0.16
N ASP A 101 19.36 -5.33 -1.04
CA ASP A 101 19.82 -4.62 -2.24
C ASP A 101 20.42 -3.22 -2.01
N HIS A 102 21.17 -3.03 -0.92
CA HIS A 102 21.81 -1.75 -0.59
C HIS A 102 23.31 -1.65 -0.88
N GLU A 103 23.95 -2.70 -1.42
CA GLU A 103 25.41 -2.75 -1.74
C GLU A 103 26.28 -1.94 -0.76
N ASP A 104 26.89 -0.84 -1.22
CA ASP A 104 27.76 0.06 -0.46
C ASP A 104 27.04 1.29 0.14
N THR A 105 25.72 1.41 -0.08
CA THR A 105 24.91 2.52 0.45
C THR A 105 24.33 2.18 1.82
N GLN A 106 24.23 3.20 2.68
CA GLN A 106 23.69 3.01 4.03
C GLN A 106 22.20 2.63 3.98
N CYS A 107 21.81 1.63 4.77
CA CYS A 107 20.44 1.17 4.83
C CYS A 107 19.48 2.32 5.21
N PRO A 108 18.41 2.57 4.42
CA PRO A 108 17.47 3.64 4.69
C PRO A 108 16.69 3.40 5.99
N TYR A 109 16.61 2.16 6.46
CA TYR A 109 15.97 1.86 7.74
C TYR A 109 16.78 2.44 8.92
N LEU A 110 18.10 2.27 8.91
CA LEU A 110 18.98 2.75 9.99
C LEU A 110 18.97 4.29 10.10
N ASN A 111 18.85 5.00 8.98
CA ASN A 111 18.86 6.47 8.97
C ASN A 111 17.55 7.11 9.44
N ASN A 112 16.43 6.39 9.37
CA ASN A 112 15.10 6.96 9.58
C ASN A 112 14.40 6.39 10.83
N TYR A 113 14.92 5.31 11.43
CA TYR A 113 14.17 4.52 12.42
C TYR A 113 14.99 3.95 13.59
N GLU A 114 16.31 4.20 13.71
CA GLU A 114 17.07 4.04 14.98
C GLU A 114 16.99 5.30 15.86
#